data_AF-A0A382FBQ7-F1
#
_entry.id   AF-A0A382FBQ7-F1
#
_cell.length_a   1.000
_cell.length_b   1.000
_cell.length_c   1.000
_cell.angle_alpha   90.00
_cell.angle_beta   90.00
_cell.angle_gamma   90.00
#
_symmetry.space_group_name_H-M   'P 1'
#
loop_
_entity.id
_entity.type
_entity.pdbx_description
1 polymer ?
#
loop_
_entity_poly.entity_id
_entity_poly.type
_entity_poly.pdbx_seq_one_letter_code
_entity_poly.pdbx_strand_id
1 'polypeptide(L)'
;MFFYVVDKALNLELGFGHLSSRAGFGLSHTFIIDYNSNDSRWMGYFAGVINTIRVSLVGIVLATILGIFMGLARLSPNFLINKISTGYVEFIRNTPLLVQIIFWQLLLLQLPHISKALTFGGLSVWSNRGIYLPIISSNENGSLWSLILLLGLIISLILRSRLFKYKEEHVDLFSPNLISFFTFVVIAIISFFALSMKLSFNVPEVNINQHGTYIQSGGFALTPQFAAILFALVLYTGTFITEIVRGSIQSLPIGQTEEAMALGLNTYQRITLIILPQALRSII
;
A
#
# COMPACT_ATOMS: atom_id res chain seq x y z
N MET A 1 -41.75 6.83 22.17
CA MET A 1 -43.14 6.47 21.81
C MET A 1 -43.54 7.00 20.44
N PHE A 2 -43.29 8.27 20.10
CA PHE A 2 -43.58 8.84 18.77
C PHE A 2 -42.92 8.08 17.60
N PHE A 3 -41.62 7.78 17.70
CA PHE A 3 -40.91 7.00 16.66
C PHE A 3 -41.49 5.61 16.42
N TYR A 4 -41.94 4.91 17.46
CA TYR A 4 -42.55 3.58 17.35
C TYR A 4 -43.93 3.61 16.67
N VAL A 5 -44.70 4.68 16.87
CA VAL A 5 -46.02 4.85 16.24
C VAL A 5 -45.88 5.20 14.76
N VAL A 6 -44.89 6.04 14.40
CA VAL A 6 -44.58 6.38 13.01
C VAL A 6 -44.02 5.16 12.25
N ASP A 7 -43.15 4.38 12.88
CA ASP A 7 -42.57 3.12 12.36
C ASP A 7 -43.66 2.14 11.90
N LYS A 8 -44.61 1.85 12.80
CA LYS A 8 -45.72 0.93 12.56
C LYS A 8 -46.76 1.49 11.58
N ALA A 9 -46.90 2.81 11.48
CA ALA A 9 -47.80 3.46 10.51
C ALA A 9 -47.23 3.47 9.08
N LEU A 10 -45.91 3.45 8.92
CA LEU A 10 -45.23 3.50 7.62
C LEU A 10 -44.71 2.14 7.13
N ASN A 11 -44.90 1.06 7.88
CA ASN A 11 -44.27 -0.27 7.62
C ASN A 11 -42.75 -0.16 7.41
N LEU A 12 -42.10 0.79 8.07
CA LEU A 12 -40.66 0.87 8.10
C LEU A 12 -40.17 -0.03 9.23
N GLU A 13 -39.03 -0.69 9.07
CA GLU A 13 -38.31 -1.34 10.16
C GLU A 13 -37.20 -0.37 10.62
N LEU A 14 -37.52 0.64 11.43
CA LEU A 14 -36.55 1.64 11.92
C LEU A 14 -35.59 1.10 13.00
N GLY A 15 -35.38 -0.22 13.07
CA GLY A 15 -34.48 -0.89 14.00
C GLY A 15 -33.23 -1.47 13.33
N PHE A 16 -32.22 -1.86 14.12
CA PHE A 16 -30.99 -2.49 13.62
C PHE A 16 -31.15 -3.96 13.18
N GLY A 17 -32.35 -4.54 13.24
CA GLY A 17 -32.62 -5.93 12.83
C GLY A 17 -32.30 -6.19 11.36
N HIS A 18 -32.44 -5.16 10.51
CA HIS A 18 -32.07 -5.21 9.11
C HIS A 18 -30.58 -5.51 8.88
N LEU A 19 -29.68 -5.25 9.84
CA LEU A 19 -28.25 -5.52 9.72
C LEU A 19 -27.91 -7.02 9.80
N SER A 20 -28.72 -7.79 10.53
CA SER A 20 -28.60 -9.24 10.63
C SER A 20 -29.25 -9.98 9.46
N SER A 21 -30.08 -9.29 8.67
CA SER A 21 -30.70 -9.88 7.48
C SER A 21 -29.69 -10.05 6.34
N ARG A 22 -30.06 -10.89 5.36
CA ARG A 22 -29.23 -11.16 4.19
C ARG A 22 -28.92 -9.87 3.44
N ALA A 23 -27.66 -9.73 3.05
CA ALA A 23 -27.19 -8.53 2.40
C ALA A 23 -27.75 -8.34 1.00
N GLY A 24 -27.81 -9.42 0.20
CA GLY A 24 -28.38 -9.37 -1.14
C GLY A 24 -27.53 -8.65 -2.19
N PHE A 25 -26.31 -8.22 -1.84
CA PHE A 25 -25.34 -7.63 -2.75
C PHE A 25 -23.99 -8.32 -2.61
N GLY A 26 -23.26 -8.47 -3.71
CA GLY A 26 -21.90 -9.02 -3.71
C GLY A 26 -20.84 -7.93 -3.55
N LEU A 27 -19.67 -8.29 -3.02
CA LEU A 27 -18.49 -7.45 -3.08
C LEU A 27 -17.59 -7.92 -4.23
N SER A 28 -17.09 -6.99 -5.04
CA SER A 28 -16.22 -7.30 -6.17
C SER A 28 -14.84 -7.81 -5.76
N HIS A 29 -14.41 -7.45 -4.55
CA HIS A 29 -13.14 -7.88 -3.98
C HIS A 29 -13.33 -8.22 -2.51
N THR A 30 -12.97 -9.44 -2.14
CA THR A 30 -12.85 -9.91 -0.76
C THR A 30 -11.40 -10.31 -0.53
N PHE A 31 -10.93 -10.17 0.71
CA PHE A 31 -9.53 -10.45 1.03
C PHE A 31 -9.36 -11.15 2.38
N ILE A 32 -9.66 -10.45 3.49
CA ILE A 32 -9.57 -11.02 4.84
C ILE A 32 -10.87 -11.74 5.21
N ILE A 33 -11.99 -11.23 4.70
CA ILE A 33 -13.33 -11.75 4.99
C ILE A 33 -13.88 -12.34 3.71
N ASP A 34 -14.10 -13.64 3.71
CA ASP A 34 -14.80 -14.36 2.65
C ASP A 34 -16.30 -14.07 2.75
N TYR A 35 -16.70 -12.93 2.21
CA TYR A 35 -18.09 -12.46 2.20
C TYR A 35 -18.82 -12.93 0.93
N ASN A 36 -20.05 -13.40 1.11
CA ASN A 36 -21.00 -13.70 0.05
C ASN A 36 -22.31 -12.93 0.22
N SER A 37 -23.08 -12.77 -0.86
CA SER A 37 -24.36 -12.05 -0.89
C SER A 37 -25.43 -12.64 0.05
N ASN A 38 -25.25 -13.90 0.46
CA ASN A 38 -26.12 -14.58 1.43
C ASN A 38 -25.78 -14.27 2.89
N ASP A 39 -24.63 -13.65 3.16
CA ASP A 39 -24.21 -13.29 4.51
C ASP A 39 -24.99 -12.08 5.04
N SER A 40 -24.80 -11.77 6.31
CA SER A 40 -25.44 -10.60 6.95
C SER A 40 -24.91 -9.28 6.36
N ARG A 41 -25.75 -8.25 6.35
CA ARG A 41 -25.32 -6.88 5.99
C ARG A 41 -24.16 -6.39 6.85
N TRP A 42 -24.15 -6.79 8.11
CA TRP A 42 -23.03 -6.54 9.02
C TRP A 42 -21.70 -7.05 8.51
N MET A 43 -21.67 -8.27 7.98
CA MET A 43 -20.45 -8.80 7.38
C MET A 43 -20.05 -8.02 6.13
N GLY A 44 -21.02 -7.65 5.29
CA GLY A 44 -20.78 -6.89 4.05
C GLY A 44 -20.19 -5.51 4.30
N TYR A 45 -20.74 -4.74 5.25
CA TYR A 45 -20.21 -3.43 5.60
C TYR A 45 -18.83 -3.52 6.24
N PHE A 46 -18.62 -4.49 7.14
CA PHE A 46 -17.32 -4.67 7.79
C PHE A 46 -16.24 -5.08 6.78
N ALA A 47 -16.55 -5.98 5.84
CA ALA A 47 -15.67 -6.31 4.72
C ALA A 47 -15.36 -5.07 3.85
N GLY A 48 -16.35 -4.22 3.59
CA GLY A 48 -16.17 -2.93 2.89
C GLY A 48 -15.22 -1.97 3.62
N VAL A 49 -15.35 -1.84 4.95
CA VAL A 49 -14.46 -1.03 5.79
C VAL A 49 -13.03 -1.56 5.72
N ILE A 50 -12.83 -2.87 5.86
CA ILE A 50 -11.49 -3.49 5.76
C ILE A 50 -10.87 -3.23 4.39
N ASN A 51 -11.63 -3.39 3.31
CA ASN A 51 -11.15 -3.11 1.96
C ASN A 51 -10.75 -1.63 1.78
N THR A 52 -11.50 -0.71 2.38
CA THR A 52 -11.21 0.73 2.35
C THR A 52 -9.92 1.05 3.10
N ILE A 53 -9.78 0.54 4.33
CA ILE A 53 -8.56 0.71 5.13
C ILE A 53 -7.35 0.16 4.36
N ARG A 54 -7.52 -1.00 3.73
CA ARG A 54 -6.46 -1.62 2.94
C ARG A 54 -6.05 -0.75 1.75
N VAL A 55 -7.01 -0.33 0.92
CA VAL A 55 -6.70 0.48 -0.26
C VAL A 55 -6.10 1.82 0.14
N SER A 56 -6.55 2.41 1.25
CA SER A 56 -5.97 3.66 1.76
C SER A 56 -4.55 3.46 2.29
N LEU A 57 -4.27 2.40 3.05
CA LEU A 57 -2.92 2.16 3.59
C LEU A 57 -1.91 1.91 2.47
N VAL A 58 -2.25 1.02 1.53
CA VAL A 58 -1.38 0.75 0.36
C VAL A 58 -1.27 2.01 -0.51
N GLY A 59 -2.37 2.72 -0.73
CA GLY A 59 -2.43 3.95 -1.49
C GLY A 59 -1.55 5.06 -0.89
N ILE A 60 -1.58 5.27 0.43
CA ILE A 60 -0.74 6.27 1.12
C ILE A 60 0.74 5.97 0.89
N VAL A 61 1.17 4.72 1.07
CA VAL A 61 2.57 4.33 0.88
C VAL A 61 3.01 4.57 -0.56
N LEU A 62 2.25 4.06 -1.54
CA LEU A 62 2.59 4.19 -2.95
C LEU A 62 2.52 5.65 -3.45
N ALA A 63 1.49 6.40 -3.04
CA ALA A 63 1.34 7.82 -3.38
C ALA A 63 2.47 8.66 -2.78
N THR A 64 2.91 8.35 -1.55
CA THR A 64 4.03 9.05 -0.91
C THR A 64 5.33 8.81 -1.66
N ILE A 65 5.62 7.55 -1.99
CA ILE A 65 6.80 7.18 -2.78
C ILE A 65 6.76 7.92 -4.13
N LEU A 66 5.67 7.78 -4.90
CA LEU A 66 5.51 8.45 -6.18
C LEU A 66 5.62 9.97 -6.05
N GLY A 67 4.92 10.55 -5.06
CA GLY A 67 4.85 11.99 -4.83
C GLY A 67 6.20 12.60 -4.50
N ILE A 68 7.01 11.95 -3.67
CA ILE A 68 8.39 12.36 -3.35
C ILE A 68 9.26 12.30 -4.61
N PHE A 69 9.25 11.18 -5.34
CA PHE A 69 10.04 11.05 -6.57
C PHE A 69 9.66 12.12 -7.60
N MET A 70 8.36 12.33 -7.82
CA MET A 70 7.88 13.31 -8.77
C MET A 70 8.12 14.76 -8.30
N GLY A 71 8.07 15.00 -6.98
CA GLY A 71 8.45 16.28 -6.35
C GLY A 71 9.90 16.66 -6.63
N LEU A 72 10.81 15.72 -6.41
CA LEU A 72 12.23 15.89 -6.71
C LEU A 72 12.49 16.01 -8.21
N ALA A 73 11.83 15.18 -9.04
CA ALA A 73 11.91 15.25 -10.49
C ALA A 73 11.52 16.63 -11.01
N ARG A 74 10.52 17.29 -10.39
CA ARG A 74 10.08 18.63 -10.77
C ARG A 74 11.08 19.73 -10.43
N LEU A 75 12.00 19.50 -9.50
CA LEU A 75 13.09 20.44 -9.19
C LEU A 75 14.39 20.08 -9.92
N SER A 76 14.39 19.00 -10.69
CA SER A 76 15.55 18.57 -11.45
C SER A 76 15.94 19.62 -12.49
N PRO A 77 17.24 19.92 -12.64
CA PRO A 77 17.73 20.80 -13.72
C PRO A 77 17.55 20.15 -15.11
N ASN A 78 17.32 18.84 -15.18
CA ASN A 78 17.06 18.17 -16.45
C ASN A 78 15.65 18.52 -16.96
N PHE A 79 15.61 19.22 -18.10
CA PHE A 79 14.39 19.66 -18.76
C PHE A 79 13.37 18.53 -18.96
N LEU A 80 13.81 17.35 -19.41
CA LEU A 80 12.91 16.24 -19.70
C LEU A 80 12.24 15.72 -18.42
N ILE A 81 13.02 15.52 -17.36
CA ILE A 81 12.53 15.03 -16.06
C ILE A 81 11.55 16.04 -15.44
N ASN A 82 11.92 17.33 -15.46
CA ASN A 82 11.07 18.41 -14.99
C ASN A 82 9.74 18.48 -15.75
N LYS A 83 9.79 18.38 -17.09
CA LYS A 83 8.59 18.45 -17.94
C LYS A 83 7.69 17.23 -17.81
N ILE A 84 8.26 16.03 -17.71
CA ILE A 84 7.47 14.81 -17.43
C ILE A 84 6.74 14.95 -16.10
N SER A 85 7.43 15.42 -15.05
CA SER A 85 6.79 15.64 -13.75
C SER A 85 5.71 16.72 -13.78
N THR A 86 5.99 17.83 -14.46
CA THR A 86 5.02 18.91 -14.64
C THR A 86 3.78 18.43 -15.40
N GLY A 87 3.96 17.70 -16.51
CA GLY A 87 2.87 17.15 -17.29
C GLY A 87 2.03 16.12 -16.52
N TYR A 88 2.68 15.24 -15.74
CA TYR A 88 1.98 14.33 -14.83
C TYR A 88 1.08 15.08 -13.84
N VAL A 89 1.63 16.09 -13.14
CA VAL A 89 0.86 16.84 -12.14
C VAL A 89 -0.28 17.61 -12.78
N GLU A 90 -0.01 18.33 -13.87
CA GLU A 90 -1.03 19.14 -14.56
C GLU A 90 -2.13 18.24 -15.12
N PHE A 91 -1.80 17.15 -15.81
CA PHE A 91 -2.81 16.27 -16.40
C PHE A 91 -3.68 15.59 -15.34
N ILE A 92 -3.05 15.03 -14.30
CA ILE A 92 -3.78 14.28 -13.27
C ILE A 92 -4.61 15.20 -12.37
N ARG A 93 -4.16 16.42 -12.07
CA ARG A 93 -4.96 17.38 -11.28
C ARG A 93 -6.13 17.98 -12.05
N ASN A 94 -6.02 18.07 -13.38
CA ASN A 94 -7.06 18.62 -14.23
C ASN A 94 -8.10 17.57 -14.69
N THR A 95 -7.94 16.30 -14.31
CA THR A 95 -8.90 15.23 -14.64
C THR A 95 -9.68 14.80 -13.39
N PRO A 96 -11.02 14.73 -13.44
CA PRO A 96 -11.81 14.28 -12.30
C PRO A 96 -11.40 12.87 -11.86
N LEU A 97 -11.26 12.65 -10.55
CA LEU A 97 -10.85 11.37 -10.00
C LEU A 97 -11.77 10.21 -10.45
N LEU A 98 -13.07 10.46 -10.55
CA LEU A 98 -14.02 9.46 -11.05
C LEU A 98 -13.69 9.01 -12.48
N VAL A 99 -13.33 9.94 -13.36
CA VAL A 99 -12.91 9.63 -14.74
C VAL A 99 -11.64 8.79 -14.72
N GLN A 100 -10.69 9.08 -13.82
CA GLN A 100 -9.48 8.27 -13.67
C GLN A 100 -9.81 6.85 -13.22
N ILE A 101 -10.66 6.67 -12.20
CA ILE A 101 -11.08 5.34 -11.73
C ILE A 101 -11.71 4.53 -12.87
N ILE A 102 -12.62 5.15 -13.63
CA ILE A 102 -13.27 4.51 -14.77
C ILE A 102 -12.26 4.20 -15.88
N PHE A 103 -11.36 5.14 -16.21
CA PHE A 103 -10.33 4.96 -17.22
C PHE A 103 -9.43 3.75 -16.90
N TRP A 104 -8.91 3.68 -15.67
CA TRP A 104 -8.08 2.56 -15.24
C TRP A 104 -8.85 1.25 -15.23
N GLN A 105 -10.12 1.27 -14.82
CA GLN A 105 -10.98 0.10 -14.86
C GLN A 105 -11.16 -0.42 -16.29
N LEU A 106 -11.47 0.47 -17.24
CA LEU A 106 -11.65 0.10 -18.64
C LEU A 106 -10.34 -0.42 -19.24
N LEU A 107 -9.22 0.21 -18.95
CA LEU A 107 -7.90 -0.22 -19.42
C LEU A 107 -7.56 -1.63 -18.93
N LEU A 108 -7.87 -1.95 -17.67
CA LEU A 108 -7.66 -3.30 -17.11
C LEU A 108 -8.62 -4.34 -17.71
N LEU A 109 -9.85 -3.95 -18.04
CA LEU A 109 -10.80 -4.84 -18.70
C LEU A 109 -10.42 -5.13 -20.17
N GLN A 110 -9.64 -4.25 -20.81
CA GLN A 110 -9.10 -4.44 -22.16
C GLN A 110 -7.87 -5.36 -22.22
N LEU A 111 -7.36 -5.81 -21.06
CA LEU A 111 -6.33 -6.84 -21.04
C LEU A 111 -6.83 -8.13 -21.71
N PRO A 112 -5.93 -9.01 -22.20
CA PRO A 112 -6.34 -10.24 -22.85
C PRO A 112 -7.29 -11.08 -21.98
N HIS A 113 -8.25 -11.73 -22.63
CA HIS A 113 -9.10 -12.71 -21.97
C HIS A 113 -8.22 -13.78 -21.28
N ILE A 114 -8.70 -14.30 -20.15
CA ILE A 114 -7.93 -15.27 -19.34
C ILE A 114 -7.42 -16.49 -20.12
N SER A 115 -8.07 -16.87 -21.22
CA SER A 115 -7.62 -17.95 -22.12
C SER A 115 -6.29 -17.65 -22.83
N LYS A 116 -5.95 -16.38 -23.00
CA LYS A 116 -4.70 -15.87 -23.61
C LYS A 116 -3.99 -14.93 -22.64
N ALA A 117 -4.04 -15.23 -21.34
CA ALA A 117 -3.45 -14.39 -20.31
C ALA A 117 -1.95 -14.18 -20.57
N LEU A 118 -1.47 -12.96 -20.35
CA LEU A 118 -0.05 -12.65 -20.48
C LEU A 118 0.66 -13.16 -19.23
N THR A 119 1.57 -14.13 -19.41
CA THR A 119 2.41 -14.66 -18.33
C THR A 119 3.80 -14.05 -18.42
N PHE A 120 4.17 -13.24 -17.44
CA PHE A 120 5.49 -12.59 -17.41
C PHE A 120 6.48 -13.46 -16.66
N GLY A 121 7.31 -14.19 -17.40
CA GLY A 121 8.39 -15.03 -16.84
C GLY A 121 7.89 -16.10 -15.87
N GLY A 122 6.63 -16.52 -15.98
CA GLY A 122 5.97 -17.41 -15.03
C GLY A 122 5.74 -16.79 -13.65
N LEU A 123 5.99 -15.50 -13.41
CA LEU A 123 5.82 -14.89 -12.09
C LEU A 123 4.46 -14.26 -11.89
N SER A 124 3.91 -13.62 -12.93
CA SER A 124 2.61 -12.94 -12.86
C SER A 124 1.75 -13.24 -14.07
N VAL A 125 0.45 -13.28 -13.84
CA VAL A 125 -0.58 -13.52 -14.87
C VAL A 125 -1.45 -12.29 -15.00
N TRP A 126 -1.53 -11.73 -16.20
CA TRP A 126 -2.30 -10.53 -16.49
C TRP A 126 -3.44 -10.86 -17.43
N SER A 127 -4.66 -10.54 -17.02
CA SER A 127 -5.87 -10.83 -17.79
C SER A 127 -6.95 -9.80 -17.53
N ASN A 128 -8.02 -9.83 -18.33
CA ASN A 128 -9.23 -9.04 -18.10
C ASN A 128 -9.94 -9.36 -16.76
N ARG A 129 -9.55 -10.44 -16.06
CA ARG A 129 -10.04 -10.79 -14.71
C ARG A 129 -9.19 -10.22 -13.58
N GLY A 130 -8.08 -9.55 -13.90
CA GLY A 130 -7.18 -8.96 -12.92
C GLY A 130 -5.72 -9.32 -13.16
N ILE A 131 -4.88 -8.79 -12.27
CA ILE A 131 -3.44 -9.04 -12.23
C ILE A 131 -3.18 -9.98 -11.06
N TYR A 132 -2.60 -11.14 -11.33
CA TYR A 132 -2.25 -12.11 -10.32
C TYR A 132 -0.75 -12.04 -10.08
N LEU A 133 -0.39 -11.79 -8.82
CA LEU A 133 0.99 -11.67 -8.38
C LEU A 133 1.39 -12.90 -7.56
N PRO A 134 2.66 -13.31 -7.59
CA PRO A 134 3.10 -14.43 -6.78
C PRO A 134 3.07 -13.99 -5.32
N ILE A 135 2.47 -14.82 -4.47
CA ILE A 135 2.50 -14.60 -3.02
C ILE A 135 3.34 -15.70 -2.38
N ILE A 136 4.08 -15.32 -1.35
CA ILE A 136 4.78 -16.28 -0.52
C ILE A 136 3.72 -16.94 0.36
N SER A 137 3.47 -18.23 0.11
CA SER A 137 2.64 -19.05 0.98
C SER A 137 3.53 -19.76 1.99
N SER A 138 3.09 -19.76 3.23
CA SER A 138 3.66 -20.54 4.31
C SER A 138 2.84 -21.81 4.54
N ASN A 139 3.46 -22.78 5.21
CA ASN A 139 2.76 -23.93 5.80
C ASN A 139 1.80 -23.49 6.91
N GLU A 140 1.08 -24.45 7.52
CA GLU A 140 0.11 -24.19 8.61
C GLU A 140 0.69 -23.39 9.79
N ASN A 141 2.01 -23.48 10.01
CA ASN A 141 2.74 -22.73 11.04
C ASN A 141 2.99 -21.25 10.70
N GLY A 142 2.61 -20.81 9.50
CA GLY A 142 2.85 -19.46 9.00
C GLY A 142 2.22 -18.35 9.84
N SER A 143 1.02 -18.59 10.36
CA SER A 143 0.32 -17.64 11.23
C SER A 143 1.06 -17.44 12.55
N LEU A 144 1.51 -18.53 13.17
CA LEU A 144 2.34 -18.50 14.38
C LEU A 144 3.69 -17.82 14.13
N TRP A 145 4.34 -18.11 13.01
CA TRP A 145 5.60 -17.46 12.64
C TRP A 145 5.43 -15.94 12.47
N SER A 146 4.35 -15.50 11.82
CA SER A 146 4.05 -14.07 11.68
C SER A 146 3.83 -13.36 13.02
N LEU A 147 3.23 -14.05 14.00
CA LEU A 147 3.02 -13.54 15.35
C LEU A 147 4.34 -13.45 16.13
N ILE A 148 5.24 -14.44 15.98
CA ILE A 148 6.58 -14.40 16.57
C ILE A 148 7.41 -13.27 15.96
N LEU A 149 7.31 -13.01 14.66
CA LEU A 149 7.96 -11.87 14.01
C LEU A 149 7.43 -10.54 14.57
N LEU A 150 6.11 -10.40 14.75
CA LEU A 150 5.52 -9.19 15.36
C LEU A 150 6.02 -8.98 16.79
N LEU A 151 6.01 -10.02 17.63
CA LEU A 151 6.53 -9.93 18.99
C LEU A 151 8.04 -9.64 19.01
N GLY A 152 8.81 -10.26 18.12
CA GLY A 152 10.24 -9.99 17.94
C GLY A 152 10.51 -8.55 17.55
N LEU A 153 9.67 -7.95 16.69
CA LEU A 153 9.76 -6.56 16.30
C LEU A 153 9.41 -5.62 17.46
N ILE A 154 8.41 -5.95 18.28
CA ILE A 154 8.09 -5.18 19.49
C ILE A 154 9.25 -5.24 20.49
N ILE A 155 9.81 -6.43 20.74
CA ILE A 155 10.96 -6.63 21.63
C ILE A 155 12.17 -5.83 21.14
N SER A 156 12.46 -5.86 19.84
CA SER A 156 13.58 -5.14 19.26
C SER A 156 13.40 -3.61 19.36
N LEU A 157 12.18 -3.10 19.18
CA LEU A 157 11.87 -1.67 19.36
C LEU A 157 11.96 -1.22 20.82
N ILE A 158 11.52 -2.05 21.77
CA ILE A 158 11.65 -1.78 23.21
C ILE A 158 13.13 -1.76 23.60
N LEU A 159 13.92 -2.74 23.14
CA LEU A 159 15.38 -2.78 23.32
C LEU A 159 16.04 -1.54 22.75
N ARG A 160 15.65 -1.12 21.54
CA ARG A 160 16.14 0.12 20.93
C ARG A 160 15.88 1.32 21.82
N SER A 161 14.65 1.49 22.31
CA SER A 161 14.29 2.61 23.19
C SER A 161 15.07 2.61 24.51
N ARG A 162 15.28 1.44 25.11
CA ARG A 162 16.08 1.27 26.33
C ARG A 162 17.57 1.58 26.11
N LEU A 163 18.14 1.08 25.02
CA LEU A 163 19.55 1.25 24.68
C LEU A 163 19.87 2.69 24.25
N PHE A 164 18.93 3.40 23.61
CA PHE A 164 19.10 4.82 23.32
C PHE A 164 19.24 5.65 24.59
N LYS A 165 18.37 5.42 25.59
CA LYS A 165 18.45 6.09 26.89
C LYS A 165 19.77 5.78 27.62
N TYR A 166 20.20 4.51 27.59
CA TYR A 166 21.46 4.09 28.20
C TYR A 166 22.70 4.69 27.51
N LYS A 167 22.66 4.87 26.18
CA LYS A 167 23.74 5.49 25.41
C LYS A 167 23.85 7.00 25.65
N GLU A 168 22.76 7.70 25.94
CA GLU A 168 22.81 9.09 26.37
C GLU A 168 23.55 9.24 27.71
N GLU A 169 23.49 8.22 28.57
CA GLU A 169 24.14 8.20 29.88
C GLU A 169 25.59 7.66 29.85
N HIS A 170 25.95 6.79 28.88
CA HIS A 170 27.27 6.16 28.78
C HIS A 170 27.81 6.19 27.32
N VAL A 171 29.00 6.76 27.15
CA VAL A 171 29.57 7.17 25.84
C VAL A 171 29.93 6.00 24.91
N ASP A 172 30.16 4.78 25.42
CA ASP A 172 30.84 3.70 24.68
C ASP A 172 29.96 2.54 24.15
N LEU A 173 28.63 2.68 24.13
CA LEU A 173 27.77 1.59 23.62
C LEU A 173 27.67 1.57 22.09
N PHE A 174 27.81 0.35 21.52
CA PHE A 174 27.47 -0.01 20.14
C PHE A 174 26.15 0.64 19.70
N SER A 175 26.02 0.99 18.41
CA SER A 175 24.83 1.73 17.94
C SER A 175 23.53 0.98 18.29
N PRO A 176 22.58 1.59 19.04
CA PRO A 176 21.35 0.92 19.48
C PRO A 176 20.49 0.38 18.33
N ASN A 177 20.58 1.02 17.16
CA ASN A 177 19.90 0.58 15.94
C ASN A 177 20.43 -0.78 15.45
N LEU A 178 21.74 -1.01 15.47
CA LEU A 178 22.33 -2.28 15.05
C LEU A 178 21.92 -3.42 15.99
N ILE A 179 21.95 -3.20 17.31
CA ILE A 179 21.58 -4.23 18.30
C ILE A 179 20.10 -4.62 18.15
N SER A 180 19.22 -3.63 17.98
CA SER A 180 17.78 -3.86 17.70
C SER A 180 17.56 -4.65 16.41
N PHE A 181 18.29 -4.30 15.35
CA PHE A 181 18.22 -5.03 14.09
C PHE A 181 18.70 -6.48 14.23
N PHE A 182 19.86 -6.71 14.85
CA PHE A 182 20.39 -8.06 15.04
C PHE A 182 19.50 -8.92 15.93
N THR A 183 18.94 -8.36 17.01
CA THR A 183 18.00 -9.09 17.87
C THR A 183 16.75 -9.52 17.13
N PHE A 184 16.17 -8.64 16.30
CA PHE A 184 15.05 -9.02 15.43
C PHE A 184 15.43 -10.13 14.44
N VAL A 185 16.58 -10.00 13.77
CA VAL A 185 17.06 -10.97 12.79
C VAL A 185 17.32 -12.34 13.44
N VAL A 186 17.93 -12.37 14.63
CA VAL A 186 18.17 -13.62 15.37
C VAL A 186 16.85 -14.30 15.75
N ILE A 187 15.86 -13.54 16.23
CA ILE A 187 14.52 -14.08 16.54
C ILE A 187 13.85 -14.63 15.27
N ALA A 188 13.95 -13.92 14.15
CA ALA A 188 13.39 -14.35 12.88
C ALA A 188 14.03 -15.66 12.38
N ILE A 189 15.35 -15.79 12.47
CA ILE A 189 16.10 -16.99 12.04
C ILE A 189 15.80 -18.17 12.95
N ILE A 190 15.90 -17.99 14.28
CA ILE A 190 15.65 -19.08 15.24
C ILE A 190 14.22 -19.60 15.09
N SER A 191 13.24 -18.70 15.01
CA SER A 191 11.83 -19.09 14.84
C SER A 191 11.56 -19.76 13.49
N PHE A 192 12.25 -19.35 12.42
CA PHE A 192 12.15 -19.96 11.10
C PHE A 192 12.58 -21.44 11.12
N PHE A 193 13.72 -21.73 11.74
CA PHE A 193 14.21 -23.11 11.87
C PHE A 193 13.40 -23.92 12.88
N ALA A 194 13.02 -23.32 14.02
CA ALA A 194 12.24 -24.00 15.06
C ALA A 194 10.87 -24.45 14.56
N LEU A 195 10.20 -23.64 13.74
CA LEU A 195 8.89 -23.97 13.16
C LEU A 195 8.98 -24.80 11.87
N SER A 196 10.19 -25.20 11.46
CA SER A 196 10.45 -25.92 10.20
C SER A 196 9.74 -25.25 9.01
N MET A 197 9.87 -23.93 8.92
CA MET A 197 9.16 -23.13 7.94
C MET A 197 9.56 -23.53 6.52
N LYS A 198 8.56 -23.83 5.70
CA LYS A 198 8.71 -23.95 4.25
C LYS A 198 7.98 -22.78 3.61
N LEU A 199 8.75 -21.88 3.00
CA LEU A 199 8.21 -20.81 2.18
C LEU A 199 8.17 -21.31 0.75
N SER A 200 6.97 -21.54 0.23
CA SER A 200 6.77 -21.82 -1.18
C SER A 200 6.31 -20.55 -1.88
N PHE A 201 6.84 -20.31 -3.07
CA PHE A 201 6.30 -19.29 -3.96
C PHE A 201 5.04 -19.86 -4.60
N ASN A 202 3.89 -19.34 -4.18
CA ASN A 202 2.63 -19.66 -4.83
C ASN A 202 2.55 -18.83 -6.11
N VAL A 203 3.02 -19.44 -7.19
CA VAL A 203 3.04 -18.86 -8.53
C VAL A 203 1.65 -18.98 -9.14
N PRO A 204 1.08 -17.88 -9.68
CA PRO A 204 -0.23 -17.92 -10.31
C PRO A 204 -0.17 -18.70 -11.63
N GLU A 205 -1.06 -19.68 -11.78
CA GLU A 205 -1.21 -20.47 -13.01
C GLU A 205 -2.65 -20.40 -13.52
N VAL A 206 -2.81 -20.53 -14.85
CA VAL A 206 -4.11 -20.60 -15.51
C VAL A 206 -4.37 -22.05 -15.87
N ASN A 207 -5.34 -22.64 -15.19
CA ASN A 207 -5.74 -24.04 -15.37
C ASN A 207 -7.11 -24.13 -16.05
N ILE A 208 -7.36 -25.24 -16.73
CA ILE A 208 -8.66 -25.53 -17.35
C ILE A 208 -9.42 -26.48 -16.42
N ASN A 209 -10.59 -26.05 -15.95
CA ASN A 209 -11.47 -26.91 -15.16
C ASN A 209 -12.04 -28.07 -15.98
N GLN A 210 -12.58 -29.08 -15.30
CA GLN A 210 -13.30 -30.21 -15.90
C GLN A 210 -14.44 -29.80 -16.87
N HIS A 211 -14.94 -28.56 -16.75
CA HIS A 211 -15.99 -27.97 -17.59
C HIS A 211 -15.44 -27.11 -18.75
N GLY A 212 -14.15 -27.21 -19.08
CA GLY A 212 -13.51 -26.42 -20.16
C GLY A 212 -13.38 -24.93 -19.86
N THR A 213 -13.66 -24.50 -18.63
CA THR A 213 -13.56 -23.10 -18.21
C THR A 213 -12.17 -22.80 -17.67
N TYR A 214 -11.54 -21.74 -18.19
CA TYR A 214 -10.29 -21.23 -17.63
C TYR A 214 -10.52 -20.66 -16.24
N ILE A 215 -9.84 -21.24 -15.25
CA ILE A 215 -9.74 -20.72 -13.90
C ILE A 215 -8.30 -20.36 -13.59
N GLN A 216 -8.15 -19.39 -12.71
CA GLN A 216 -6.86 -19.05 -12.16
C GLN A 216 -6.71 -19.77 -10.81
N SER A 217 -5.55 -20.36 -10.57
CA SER A 217 -5.20 -21.00 -9.31
C SER A 217 -3.91 -20.42 -8.76
N GLY A 218 -3.91 -20.08 -7.47
CA GLY A 218 -2.72 -19.59 -6.79
C GLY A 218 -2.47 -18.09 -6.95
N GLY A 219 -1.45 -17.57 -6.28
CA GLY A 219 -1.11 -16.15 -6.27
C GLY A 219 -2.12 -15.26 -5.54
N PHE A 220 -1.76 -13.99 -5.43
CA PHE A 220 -2.60 -12.92 -4.92
C PHE A 220 -3.33 -12.20 -6.07
N ALA A 221 -4.65 -12.16 -6.01
CA ALA A 221 -5.49 -11.56 -7.04
C ALA A 221 -5.72 -10.06 -6.80
N LEU A 222 -5.18 -9.21 -7.67
CA LEU A 222 -5.59 -7.82 -7.81
C LEU A 222 -6.73 -7.75 -8.83
N THR A 223 -7.96 -7.70 -8.32
CA THR A 223 -9.14 -7.52 -9.17
C THR A 223 -9.06 -6.20 -9.94
N PRO A 224 -9.65 -6.11 -11.15
CA PRO A 224 -9.61 -4.89 -11.94
C PRO A 224 -10.13 -3.69 -11.17
N GLN A 225 -11.20 -3.85 -10.41
CA GLN A 225 -11.84 -2.79 -9.63
C GLN A 225 -10.92 -2.28 -8.52
N PHE A 226 -10.28 -3.19 -7.79
CA PHE A 226 -9.35 -2.82 -6.73
C PHE A 226 -8.11 -2.13 -7.31
N ALA A 227 -7.53 -2.69 -8.37
CA ALA A 227 -6.36 -2.11 -9.04
C ALA A 227 -6.67 -0.73 -9.64
N ALA A 228 -7.84 -0.55 -10.27
CA ALA A 228 -8.26 0.72 -10.85
C ALA A 228 -8.38 1.83 -9.80
N ILE A 229 -9.07 1.55 -8.69
CA ILE A 229 -9.20 2.51 -7.59
C ILE A 229 -7.83 2.79 -6.97
N LEU A 230 -7.00 1.77 -6.76
CA LEU A 230 -5.66 1.94 -6.21
C LEU A 230 -4.79 2.83 -7.12
N PHE A 231 -4.73 2.54 -8.43
CA PHE A 231 -3.96 3.35 -9.38
C PHE A 231 -4.46 4.80 -9.45
N ALA A 232 -5.78 5.00 -9.53
CA ALA A 232 -6.37 6.34 -9.55
C ALA A 232 -6.01 7.13 -8.28
N LEU A 233 -6.16 6.50 -7.10
CA LEU A 233 -5.83 7.15 -5.81
C LEU A 233 -4.35 7.47 -5.70
N VAL A 234 -3.47 6.55 -6.11
CA VAL A 234 -2.01 6.71 -6.03
C VAL A 234 -1.55 7.86 -6.92
N LEU A 235 -2.00 7.89 -8.19
CA LEU A 235 -1.65 8.95 -9.13
C LEU A 235 -2.23 10.28 -8.68
N TYR A 236 -3.52 10.32 -8.33
CA TYR A 236 -4.18 11.57 -7.93
C TYR A 236 -3.56 12.15 -6.66
N THR A 237 -3.48 11.36 -5.58
CA THR A 237 -2.90 11.79 -4.30
C THR A 237 -1.42 12.10 -4.44
N GLY A 238 -0.70 11.34 -5.27
CA GLY A 238 0.71 11.57 -5.57
C GLY A 238 0.97 12.98 -6.10
N THR A 239 0.07 13.56 -6.89
CA THR A 239 0.23 14.95 -7.37
C THR A 239 0.22 15.99 -6.26
N PHE A 240 -0.63 15.82 -5.24
CA PHE A 240 -0.66 16.73 -4.08
C PHE A 240 0.62 16.62 -3.28
N ILE A 241 1.10 15.39 -3.06
CA ILE A 241 2.38 15.15 -2.38
C ILE A 241 3.54 15.76 -3.19
N THR A 242 3.52 15.65 -4.52
CA THR A 242 4.50 16.32 -5.40
C THR A 242 4.54 17.84 -5.20
N GLU A 243 3.38 18.49 -5.08
CA GLU A 243 3.32 19.93 -4.82
C GLU A 243 3.79 20.29 -3.41
N ILE A 244 3.44 19.48 -2.41
CA ILE A 244 3.91 19.65 -1.03
C ILE A 244 5.43 19.55 -0.98
N VAL A 245 6.01 18.48 -1.54
CA VAL A 245 7.47 18.27 -1.57
C VAL A 245 8.19 19.41 -2.29
N ARG A 246 7.66 19.84 -3.44
CA ARG A 246 8.21 20.98 -4.17
C ARG A 246 8.16 22.26 -3.33
N GLY A 247 7.02 22.56 -2.73
CA GLY A 247 6.82 23.72 -1.87
C GLY A 247 7.76 23.72 -0.66
N SER A 248 7.90 22.58 0.01
CA SER A 248 8.77 22.40 1.19
C SER A 248 10.26 22.58 0.86
N ILE A 249 10.70 22.18 -0.34
CA ILE A 249 12.08 22.42 -0.77
C ILE A 249 12.28 23.91 -1.10
N GLN A 250 11.31 24.53 -1.79
CA GLN A 250 11.39 25.94 -2.18
C GLN A 250 11.29 26.91 -1.01
N SER A 251 10.69 26.51 0.11
CA SER A 251 10.62 27.32 1.33
C SER A 251 11.92 27.40 2.11
N LEU A 252 12.93 26.58 1.79
CA LEU A 252 14.21 26.60 2.49
C LEU A 252 15.03 27.84 2.12
N PRO A 253 15.72 28.48 3.08
CA PRO A 253 16.58 29.63 2.80
C PRO A 253 17.70 29.27 1.81
N ILE A 254 17.82 30.07 0.74
CA ILE A 254 18.82 29.87 -0.32
C ILE A 254 20.26 29.93 0.24
N GLY A 255 20.50 30.71 1.30
CA GLY A 255 21.81 30.84 1.95
C GLY A 255 22.43 29.51 2.36
N GLN A 256 21.63 28.51 2.79
CA GLN A 256 22.16 27.19 3.12
C GLN A 256 22.78 26.48 1.90
N THR A 257 22.22 26.70 0.71
CA THR A 257 22.73 26.12 -0.53
C THR A 257 23.99 26.82 -1.02
N GLU A 258 24.14 28.11 -0.71
CA GLU A 258 25.31 28.94 -1.01
C GLU A 258 26.47 28.62 -0.07
N GLU A 259 26.20 28.49 1.24
CA GLU A 259 27.18 28.03 2.24
C GLU A 259 27.72 26.64 1.89
N ALA A 260 26.83 25.72 1.50
CA ALA A 260 27.21 24.39 1.06
C ALA A 260 28.09 24.42 -0.21
N MET A 261 27.85 25.36 -1.12
CA MET A 261 28.72 25.58 -2.29
C MET A 261 30.09 26.13 -1.87
N ALA A 262 30.14 27.06 -0.91
CA ALA A 262 31.39 27.60 -0.38
C ALA A 262 32.25 26.53 0.31
N LEU A 263 31.62 25.50 0.90
CA LEU A 263 32.27 24.31 1.45
C LEU A 263 32.71 23.29 0.39
N GLY A 264 32.48 23.55 -0.90
CA GLY A 264 32.87 22.66 -2.01
C GLY A 264 31.95 21.46 -2.22
N LEU A 265 30.74 21.46 -1.65
CA LEU A 265 29.78 20.36 -1.84
C LEU A 265 29.20 20.37 -3.25
N ASN A 266 29.25 19.21 -3.91
CA ASN A 266 28.66 19.05 -5.23
C ASN A 266 27.11 19.07 -5.15
N THR A 267 26.44 19.27 -6.28
CA THR A 267 24.97 19.39 -6.32
C THR A 267 24.24 18.18 -5.73
N TYR A 268 24.77 16.97 -5.93
CA TYR A 268 24.18 15.76 -5.36
C TYR A 268 24.31 15.71 -3.83
N GLN A 269 25.47 16.08 -3.30
CA GLN A 269 25.72 16.20 -1.86
C GLN A 269 24.82 17.26 -1.23
N ARG A 270 24.68 18.44 -1.85
CA ARG A 270 23.80 19.50 -1.35
C ARG A 270 22.33 19.05 -1.27
N ILE A 271 21.84 18.40 -2.32
CA ILE A 271 20.47 17.87 -2.35
C ILE A 271 20.30 16.77 -1.29
N THR A 272 21.21 15.80 -1.23
CA THR A 272 21.01 14.59 -0.41
C THR A 272 21.32 14.80 1.07
N LEU A 273 22.31 15.63 1.40
CA LEU A 273 22.80 15.81 2.77
C LEU A 273 22.17 17.00 3.49
N ILE A 274 21.71 18.02 2.76
CA ILE A 274 21.25 19.28 3.35
C ILE A 274 19.79 19.56 3.01
N ILE A 275 19.46 19.67 1.72
CA ILE A 275 18.13 20.13 1.26
C ILE A 275 17.07 19.06 1.54
N LEU A 276 17.27 17.83 1.06
CA LEU A 276 16.29 16.75 1.16
C LEU A 276 15.94 16.38 2.60
N PRO A 277 16.91 16.18 3.53
CA PRO A 277 16.58 15.85 4.92
C PRO A 277 15.80 16.96 5.63
N GLN A 278 16.13 18.23 5.35
CA GLN A 278 15.44 19.37 5.95
C GLN A 278 14.04 19.58 5.37
N ALA A 279 13.91 19.49 4.04
CA ALA A 279 12.62 19.60 3.37
C ALA A 279 11.67 18.50 3.83
N LEU A 280 12.15 17.25 3.94
CA LEU A 280 11.36 16.12 4.45
C LEU A 280 10.93 16.32 5.91
N ARG A 281 11.77 16.95 6.75
CA ARG A 281 11.37 17.31 8.12
C ARG A 281 10.29 18.39 8.13
N SER A 282 10.31 19.33 7.19
CA SER A 282 9.28 20.38 7.08
C SER A 282 7.94 19.89 6.52
N ILE A 283 7.89 18.69 5.93
CA ILE A 283 6.66 18.07 5.42
C ILE A 283 5.81 17.44 6.53
N ILE A 284 6.45 17.01 7.63
CA ILE A 284 5.83 16.34 8.79
C ILE A 284 5.46 17.38 9.85
#